data_AF-A0A2U3CD61-F1
#
_entry.id   AF-A0A2U3CD61-F1
#
_cell.length_a   1.000
_cell.length_b   1.000
_cell.length_c   1.000
_cell.angle_alpha   90.00
_cell.angle_beta   90.00
_cell.angle_gamma   90.00
#
_symmetry.space_group_name_H-M   'P 1'
#
loop_
_entity.id
_entity.type
_entity.pdbx_description
1 polymer ?
#
loop_
_entity_poly.entity_id
_entity_poly.type
_entity_poly.pdbx_seq_one_letter_code
_entity_poly.pdbx_strand_id
1 'polypeptide(L)'
;MRDYVVLRGAIWTEFDEHRGANPVASTPNQLSDEIVFSISLRGMSVFSSRPTNISYSKMIATIPFPEYELFSVSTVLYEYSEGSRGGFTINLISILIPAFFMQNSWVDLRQIQAIFQQYFATYEGAPVENKEAVITAIASAIDKILQRKLEVINQGEKIRTQLNHYLDSYHVLSLKQEEQQLIKTRVTTLILLLDRVLEAGDNDRIQRAIQRMNFILEQELSEELIMMYQQSLSRLITL
;
A
#
# COMPACT_ATOMS: atom_id res chain seq x y z
N MET A 1 -7.98 -15.98 -5.06
CA MET A 1 -7.70 -14.54 -4.91
C MET A 1 -7.54 -14.29 -3.41
N ARG A 2 -6.48 -13.61 -2.94
CA ARG A 2 -6.35 -13.29 -1.50
C ARG A 2 -7.20 -12.05 -1.23
N ASP A 3 -8.10 -12.12 -0.25
CA ASP A 3 -8.87 -10.96 0.19
C ASP A 3 -8.00 -10.11 1.12
N TYR A 4 -7.36 -9.09 0.56
CA TYR A 4 -6.56 -8.16 1.33
C TYR A 4 -7.48 -7.17 2.05
N VAL A 5 -7.59 -7.29 3.37
CA VAL A 5 -8.27 -6.31 4.21
C VAL A 5 -7.28 -5.18 4.52
N VAL A 6 -7.62 -3.95 4.15
CA VAL A 6 -6.89 -2.78 4.62
C VAL A 6 -7.27 -2.56 6.07
N LEU A 7 -6.33 -2.76 6.99
CA LEU A 7 -6.55 -2.42 8.39
C LEU A 7 -6.75 -0.91 8.50
N ARG A 8 -7.92 -0.49 8.98
CA ARG A 8 -8.29 0.90 9.17
C ARG A 8 -8.05 1.26 10.62
N GLY A 9 -7.03 2.09 10.88
CA GLY A 9 -6.80 2.52 12.24
C GLY A 9 -5.81 3.67 12.30
N ALA A 10 -6.14 4.62 13.14
CA ALA A 10 -5.24 5.67 13.53
C ALA A 10 -5.37 5.86 15.05
N ILE A 11 -4.23 5.92 15.70
CA ILE A 11 -4.11 6.03 17.15
C ILE A 11 -3.52 7.40 17.44
N TRP A 12 -4.23 8.18 18.24
CA TRP A 12 -3.67 9.35 18.89
C TRP A 12 -3.14 8.94 20.25
N THR A 13 -1.94 9.36 20.60
CA THR A 13 -1.38 9.11 21.93
C THR A 13 -0.98 10.43 22.54
N GLU A 14 -1.59 10.76 23.66
CA GLU A 14 -1.13 11.87 24.51
C GLU A 14 -0.16 11.29 25.52
N PHE A 15 1.08 11.75 25.53
CA PHE A 15 2.00 11.43 26.60
C PHE A 15 2.19 12.64 27.47
N ASP A 16 1.97 12.48 28.77
CA ASP A 16 2.30 13.45 29.80
C ASP A 16 3.37 12.80 30.68
N GLU A 17 4.52 13.45 30.85
CA GLU A 17 5.65 12.90 31.62
C GLU A 17 5.28 12.50 33.06
N HIS A 18 4.26 13.13 33.66
CA HIS A 18 3.77 12.84 35.00
C HIS A 18 2.66 11.79 35.03
N ARG A 19 1.95 11.58 33.92
CA ARG A 19 0.78 10.67 33.84
C ARG A 19 0.99 9.44 32.95
N GLY A 20 2.06 9.41 32.17
CA GLY A 20 2.35 8.37 31.17
C GLY A 20 1.59 8.57 29.86
N ALA A 21 1.57 7.51 29.05
CA ALA A 21 0.86 7.50 27.77
C ALA A 21 -0.64 7.25 27.96
N ASN A 22 -1.46 8.12 27.42
CA ASN A 22 -2.91 8.07 27.38
C ASN A 22 -3.40 8.01 25.91
N PRO A 23 -3.58 6.80 25.35
CA PRO A 23 -3.97 6.66 23.96
C PRO A 23 -5.48 6.80 23.74
N VAL A 24 -5.82 7.47 22.65
CA VAL A 24 -7.18 7.63 22.12
C VAL A 24 -7.16 7.15 20.67
N ALA A 25 -7.81 6.02 20.36
CA ALA A 25 -7.96 5.55 18.99
C ALA A 25 -9.23 6.16 18.37
N SER A 26 -9.17 6.73 17.15
CA SER A 26 -10.34 7.43 16.59
C SER A 26 -11.23 6.63 15.62
N THR A 27 -10.93 5.37 15.26
CA THR A 27 -11.81 4.59 14.34
C THR A 27 -11.37 3.10 14.20
N PRO A 28 -12.26 2.15 13.80
CA PRO A 28 -13.32 1.56 14.62
C PRO A 28 -13.14 0.03 14.86
N ASN A 29 -13.54 -0.43 16.05
CA ASN A 29 -14.13 -1.76 16.35
C ASN A 29 -13.36 -3.07 16.11
N GLN A 30 -12.08 -3.09 15.71
CA GLN A 30 -11.37 -4.37 15.49
C GLN A 30 -10.03 -4.53 16.20
N LEU A 31 -9.49 -3.48 16.81
CA LEU A 31 -8.23 -3.57 17.55
C LEU A 31 -8.54 -3.76 19.03
N SER A 32 -7.92 -4.77 19.63
CA SER A 32 -7.97 -4.92 21.08
C SER A 32 -7.24 -3.75 21.75
N ASP A 33 -7.65 -3.41 22.96
CA ASP A 33 -7.01 -2.37 23.77
C ASP A 33 -5.50 -2.64 23.95
N GLU A 34 -5.11 -3.92 24.01
CA GLU A 34 -3.73 -4.36 24.10
C GLU A 34 -2.89 -3.95 22.88
N ILE A 35 -3.44 -4.06 21.66
CA ILE A 35 -2.77 -3.62 20.42
C ILE A 35 -2.62 -2.10 20.43
N VAL A 36 -3.69 -1.38 20.78
CA VAL A 36 -3.69 0.09 20.85
C VAL A 36 -2.63 0.59 21.83
N PHE A 37 -2.57 -0.04 23.01
CA PHE A 37 -1.62 0.34 24.06
C PHE A 37 -0.17 -0.01 23.67
N SER A 38 0.08 -1.19 23.10
CA SER A 38 1.40 -1.62 22.62
C SER A 38 1.96 -0.65 21.56
N ILE A 39 1.14 -0.28 20.58
CA ILE A 39 1.54 0.66 19.53
C ILE A 39 1.86 2.04 20.10
N SER A 40 1.02 2.51 21.02
CA SER A 40 1.19 3.79 21.68
C SER A 40 2.49 3.86 22.49
N LEU A 41 2.78 2.84 23.30
CA LEU A 41 4.01 2.77 24.11
C LEU A 41 5.27 2.70 23.24
N ARG A 42 5.27 1.84 22.22
CA ARG A 42 6.44 1.69 21.33
C ARG A 42 6.65 2.95 20.49
N GLY A 43 5.56 3.56 20.01
CA GLY A 43 5.58 4.87 19.36
C GLY A 43 6.22 5.92 20.24
N MET A 44 5.72 6.08 21.46
CA MET A 44 6.26 7.04 22.42
C MET A 44 7.74 6.81 22.71
N SER A 45 8.18 5.58 22.93
CA SER A 45 9.60 5.25 23.17
C SER A 45 10.53 5.70 22.03
N VAL A 46 10.08 5.60 20.77
CA VAL A 46 10.87 6.03 19.60
C VAL A 46 11.03 7.55 19.54
N PHE A 47 10.03 8.31 19.99
CA PHE A 47 10.04 9.77 19.94
C PHE A 47 10.59 10.41 21.24
N SER A 48 10.34 9.83 22.42
CA SER A 48 10.81 10.39 23.71
C SER A 48 12.30 10.19 23.98
N SER A 49 12.96 9.25 23.28
CA SER A 49 14.38 8.95 23.45
C SER A 49 15.32 9.92 22.70
N ARG A 50 14.78 10.96 22.06
CA ARG A 50 15.55 11.81 21.14
C ARG A 50 15.95 13.16 21.74
N PRO A 51 17.09 13.72 21.29
CA PRO A 51 17.53 15.03 21.77
C PRO A 51 16.50 16.10 21.40
N THR A 52 16.13 16.92 22.39
CA THR A 52 15.15 18.03 22.37
C THR A 52 15.42 19.13 21.34
N ASN A 53 16.50 19.01 20.57
CA ASN A 53 16.95 20.01 19.59
C ASN A 53 16.41 19.74 18.17
N ILE A 54 15.63 18.67 17.97
CA ILE A 54 15.05 18.29 16.68
C ILE A 54 13.56 18.58 16.69
N SER A 55 13.07 19.35 15.70
CA SER A 55 11.65 19.58 15.51
C SER A 55 10.93 18.27 15.18
N TYR A 56 10.13 17.77 16.12
CA TYR A 56 9.39 16.52 15.98
C TYR A 56 8.30 16.56 14.90
N SER A 57 7.78 17.75 14.56
CA SER A 57 6.73 17.93 13.53
C SER A 57 7.18 17.57 12.11
N LYS A 58 8.49 17.39 11.88
CA LYS A 58 9.06 16.94 10.60
C LYS A 58 9.40 15.46 10.58
N MET A 59 9.22 14.77 11.70
CA MET A 59 9.67 13.40 11.86
C MET A 59 8.56 12.41 11.58
N ILE A 60 8.88 11.42 10.75
CA ILE A 60 8.05 10.24 10.52
C ILE A 60 8.85 9.01 10.95
N ALA A 61 8.22 8.12 11.70
CA ALA A 61 8.79 6.86 12.11
C ALA A 61 7.94 5.71 11.59
N THR A 62 8.59 4.69 11.08
CA THR A 62 7.95 3.44 10.69
C THR A 62 8.33 2.38 11.72
N ILE A 63 7.35 1.85 12.43
CA ILE A 63 7.56 0.96 13.57
C ILE A 63 6.88 -0.39 13.26
N PRO A 64 7.63 -1.50 13.20
CA PRO A 64 7.05 -2.81 12.93
C PRO A 64 6.36 -3.39 14.18
N PHE A 65 5.25 -4.08 13.95
CA PHE A 65 4.55 -4.93 14.92
C PHE A 65 4.30 -6.31 14.29
N PRO A 66 5.35 -7.17 14.22
CA PRO A 66 5.27 -8.48 13.58
C PRO A 66 4.17 -9.37 14.16
N GLU A 67 3.97 -9.31 15.47
CA GLU A 67 2.92 -10.02 16.22
C GLU A 67 1.51 -9.78 15.71
N TYR A 68 1.26 -8.66 15.03
CA TYR A 68 -0.05 -8.29 14.49
C TYR A 68 -0.05 -8.22 12.96
N GLU A 69 1.06 -8.54 12.29
CA GLU A 69 1.26 -8.33 10.86
C GLU A 69 1.02 -6.87 10.43
N LEU A 70 1.45 -5.92 11.25
CA LEU A 70 1.25 -4.48 11.05
C LEU A 70 2.55 -3.68 11.13
N PHE A 71 2.50 -2.48 10.57
CA PHE A 71 3.42 -1.38 10.85
C PHE A 71 2.61 -0.19 11.33
N SER A 72 3.17 0.61 12.24
CA SER A 72 2.70 1.96 12.45
C SER A 72 3.59 2.93 11.68
N VAL A 73 2.95 3.90 11.02
CA VAL A 73 3.62 5.09 10.50
C VAL A 73 3.19 6.24 11.39
N SER A 74 4.13 6.71 12.20
CA SER A 74 3.87 7.59 13.32
C SER A 74 4.57 8.93 13.16
N THR A 75 3.94 10.00 13.61
CA THR A 75 4.52 11.35 13.63
C THR A 75 4.01 12.12 14.83
N VAL A 76 4.83 13.03 15.35
CA VAL A 76 4.43 13.92 16.44
C VAL A 76 3.68 15.09 15.86
N LEU A 77 2.46 15.27 16.33
CA LEU A 77 1.57 16.32 15.90
C LEU A 77 1.83 17.65 16.60
N TYR A 78 2.08 17.58 17.90
CA TYR A 78 2.27 18.74 18.74
C TYR A 78 3.15 18.37 19.92
N GLU A 79 4.05 19.28 20.28
CA GLU A 79 4.89 19.19 21.47
C GLU A 79 4.62 20.43 22.31
N TYR A 80 4.34 20.23 23.59
CA TYR A 80 4.24 21.31 24.56
C TYR A 80 5.23 21.06 25.69
N SER A 81 6.06 22.04 26.00
CA SER A 81 6.87 22.03 27.22
C SER A 81 6.11 22.75 28.32
N GLU A 82 5.80 22.06 29.42
CA GLU A 82 5.19 22.67 30.60
C GLU A 82 6.23 23.48 31.40
N GLY A 83 6.67 24.61 30.85
CA GLY A 83 7.40 25.66 31.58
C GLY A 83 8.45 25.17 32.59
N SER A 84 8.58 25.87 33.72
CA SER A 84 9.71 25.78 34.67
C SER A 84 9.88 24.44 35.41
N ARG A 85 9.03 23.43 35.17
CA ARG A 85 9.11 22.12 35.85
C ARG A 85 9.69 20.99 34.98
N GLY A 86 10.01 21.26 33.71
CA GLY A 86 10.73 20.33 32.85
C GLY A 86 9.89 19.21 32.23
N GLY A 87 8.57 19.22 32.47
CA GLY A 87 7.62 18.29 31.86
C GLY A 87 7.40 18.56 30.37
N PHE A 88 7.23 17.52 29.55
CA PHE A 88 6.77 17.66 28.17
C PHE A 88 5.54 16.81 27.86
N THR A 89 4.67 17.35 27.01
CA THR A 89 3.52 16.66 26.44
C THR A 89 3.73 16.45 24.95
N ILE A 90 3.59 15.20 24.49
CA ILE A 90 3.65 14.85 23.06
C ILE A 90 2.30 14.29 22.65
N ASN A 91 1.77 14.84 21.56
CA ASN A 91 0.66 14.24 20.84
C ASN A 91 1.21 13.48 19.63
N LEU A 92 1.14 12.16 19.67
CA LEU A 92 1.56 11.27 18.60
C LEU A 92 0.33 10.86 17.78
N ILE A 93 0.43 10.85 16.46
CA ILE A 93 -0.47 10.05 15.62
C ILE A 93 0.27 8.85 15.09
N SER A 94 -0.39 7.70 15.07
CA SER A 94 0.10 6.46 14.50
C SER A 94 -0.92 5.91 13.54
N ILE A 95 -0.60 5.87 12.25
CA ILE A 95 -1.43 5.26 11.22
C ILE A 95 -1.01 3.82 11.05
N LEU A 96 -1.98 2.91 11.05
CA LEU A 96 -1.71 1.49 10.95
C LEU A 96 -1.75 1.05 9.50
N ILE A 97 -0.69 0.37 9.09
CA ILE A 97 -0.52 -0.12 7.73
C ILE A 97 -0.24 -1.62 7.81
N PRO A 98 -1.02 -2.46 7.08
CA PRO A 98 -0.72 -3.88 6.99
C PRO A 98 0.70 -4.16 6.49
N ALA A 99 1.37 -5.15 7.09
CA ALA A 99 2.76 -5.48 6.80
C ALA A 99 3.01 -5.79 5.33
N PHE A 100 2.06 -6.42 4.65
CA PHE A 100 2.20 -6.73 3.23
C PHE A 100 2.35 -5.48 2.35
N PHE A 101 1.72 -4.34 2.68
CA PHE A 101 1.91 -3.10 1.92
C PHE A 101 3.33 -2.55 2.10
N MET A 102 3.85 -2.61 3.32
CA MET A 102 5.18 -2.08 3.66
C MET A 102 6.29 -2.97 3.10
N GLN A 103 6.17 -4.29 3.22
CA GLN A 103 7.17 -5.27 2.74
C GLN A 103 7.34 -5.23 1.22
N ASN A 104 6.26 -4.94 0.48
CA ASN A 104 6.30 -4.80 -0.98
C ASN A 104 6.61 -3.36 -1.44
N SER A 105 6.98 -2.45 -0.52
CA SER A 105 7.29 -1.04 -0.82
C SER A 105 6.17 -0.30 -1.58
N TRP A 106 4.92 -0.71 -1.37
CA TRP A 106 3.75 -0.12 -2.02
C TRP A 106 3.27 1.18 -1.37
N VAL A 107 3.90 1.54 -0.25
CA VAL A 107 3.61 2.75 0.52
C VAL A 107 4.67 3.80 0.25
N ASP A 108 4.24 4.93 -0.31
CA ASP A 108 5.09 6.11 -0.41
C ASP A 108 5.03 6.91 0.91
N LEU A 109 6.08 6.76 1.73
CA LEU A 109 6.20 7.47 3.00
C LEU A 109 6.25 9.00 2.82
N ARG A 110 6.71 9.52 1.67
CA ARG A 110 6.70 10.97 1.39
C ARG A 110 5.28 11.47 1.18
N GLN A 111 4.44 10.67 0.51
CA GLN A 111 3.03 11.01 0.34
C GLN A 111 2.30 11.01 1.69
N ILE A 112 2.57 10.03 2.55
CA ILE A 112 2.02 10.00 3.92
C ILE A 112 2.50 11.22 4.71
N GLN A 113 3.79 11.55 4.65
CA GLN A 113 4.33 12.74 5.32
C GLN A 113 3.68 14.03 4.83
N ALA A 114 3.43 14.17 3.52
CA ALA A 114 2.74 15.32 2.95
C ALA A 114 1.29 15.43 3.45
N ILE A 115 0.58 14.30 3.62
CA ILE A 115 -0.76 14.28 4.23
C ILE A 115 -0.68 14.80 5.66
N PHE A 116 0.23 14.28 6.48
CA PHE A 116 0.40 14.77 7.84
C PHE A 116 0.63 16.28 7.86
N GLN A 117 1.56 16.79 7.05
CA GLN A 117 1.88 18.22 6.94
C GLN A 117 0.71 19.09 6.50
N GLN A 118 -0.10 18.62 5.55
CA GLN A 118 -1.30 19.32 5.09
C GLN A 118 -2.30 19.52 6.24
N TYR A 119 -2.56 18.46 7.00
CA TYR A 119 -3.44 18.56 8.15
C TYR A 119 -2.80 19.37 9.28
N PHE A 120 -1.48 19.28 9.49
CA PHE A 120 -0.77 20.09 10.49
C PHE A 120 -0.86 21.58 10.30
N ALA A 121 -0.61 22.07 9.08
CA ALA A 121 -0.67 23.49 8.77
C ALA A 121 -2.06 24.10 9.06
N THR A 122 -3.10 23.26 9.12
CA THR A 122 -4.46 23.68 9.43
C THR A 122 -4.70 23.85 10.94
N TYR A 123 -3.87 23.25 11.81
CA TYR A 123 -4.10 23.17 13.25
C TYR A 123 -2.92 23.66 14.12
N GLU A 124 -1.91 24.27 13.51
CA GLU A 124 -0.72 24.77 14.23
C GLU A 124 -1.12 25.86 15.26
N GLY A 125 -1.00 25.52 16.56
CA GLY A 125 -1.17 26.46 17.67
C GLY A 125 -2.55 26.50 18.36
N ALA A 126 -3.51 25.66 17.97
CA ALA A 126 -4.80 25.56 18.66
C ALA A 126 -4.96 24.19 19.36
N PRO A 127 -5.50 24.13 20.59
CA PRO A 127 -5.95 22.86 21.15
C PRO A 127 -6.98 22.28 20.17
N VAL A 128 -6.69 21.10 19.62
CA VAL A 128 -7.60 20.44 18.69
C VAL A 128 -8.76 19.93 19.53
N GLU A 129 -9.84 20.71 19.64
CA GLU A 129 -11.06 20.30 20.34
C GLU A 129 -11.72 19.08 19.67
N ASN A 130 -11.40 18.85 18.39
CA ASN A 130 -11.97 17.78 17.56
C ASN A 130 -10.91 16.78 17.08
N LYS A 131 -10.11 16.22 18.01
CA LYS A 131 -8.99 15.30 17.72
C LYS A 131 -9.44 14.13 16.86
N GLU A 132 -10.58 13.54 17.21
CA GLU A 132 -11.16 12.41 16.49
C GLU A 132 -11.40 12.73 15.01
N ALA A 133 -11.96 13.90 14.69
CA ALA A 133 -12.21 14.30 13.32
C ALA A 133 -10.92 14.41 12.49
N VAL A 134 -9.84 14.96 13.07
CA VAL A 134 -8.54 15.08 12.40
C VAL A 134 -7.94 13.70 12.15
N ILE A 135 -7.94 12.83 13.16
CA ILE A 135 -7.40 11.47 13.08
C ILE A 135 -8.17 10.67 12.01
N THR A 136 -9.51 10.77 12.01
CA THR A 136 -10.37 10.10 11.03
C THR A 136 -10.13 10.64 9.61
N ALA A 137 -9.91 11.95 9.44
CA ALA A 137 -9.62 12.53 8.13
C ALA A 137 -8.28 12.05 7.56
N ILE A 138 -7.22 12.01 8.39
CA ILE A 138 -5.90 11.51 8.01
C ILE A 138 -5.98 10.01 7.68
N ALA A 139 -6.61 9.22 8.55
CA ALA A 139 -6.82 7.78 8.32
C ALA A 139 -7.57 7.52 7.01
N SER A 140 -8.63 8.28 6.74
CA SER A 140 -9.41 8.16 5.51
C SER A 140 -8.60 8.55 4.25
N ALA A 141 -7.78 9.59 4.33
CA ALA A 141 -6.93 10.00 3.21
C ALA A 141 -5.91 8.92 2.84
N ILE A 142 -5.29 8.28 3.86
CA ILE A 142 -4.32 7.21 3.66
C ILE A 142 -5.02 5.92 3.18
N ASP A 143 -6.18 5.56 3.75
CA ASP A 143 -6.98 4.41 3.30
C ASP A 143 -7.30 4.53 1.81
N LYS A 144 -7.74 5.71 1.33
CA LYS A 144 -8.00 5.94 -0.11
C LYS A 144 -6.77 5.67 -1.00
N ILE A 145 -5.57 6.02 -0.54
CA ILE A 145 -4.33 5.73 -1.28
C ILE A 145 -4.07 4.23 -1.34
N LEU A 146 -4.18 3.56 -0.19
CA LEU A 146 -3.95 2.11 -0.08
C LEU A 146 -5.00 1.30 -0.88
N GLN A 147 -6.26 1.71 -0.86
CA GLN A 147 -7.32 1.10 -1.66
C GLN A 147 -7.03 1.23 -3.16
N ARG A 148 -6.69 2.43 -3.62
CA ARG A 148 -6.33 2.64 -5.03
C ARG A 148 -5.12 1.80 -5.46
N LYS A 149 -4.12 1.65 -4.57
CA LYS A 149 -2.97 0.75 -4.80
C LYS A 149 -3.44 -0.69 -4.94
N LEU A 150 -4.26 -1.15 -4.00
CA LEU A 150 -4.76 -2.51 -3.96
C LEU A 150 -5.61 -2.86 -5.19
N GLU A 151 -6.46 -1.95 -5.66
CA GLU A 151 -7.23 -2.11 -6.89
C GLU A 151 -6.34 -2.36 -8.11
N VAL A 152 -5.29 -1.55 -8.26
CA VAL A 152 -4.33 -1.66 -9.36
C VAL A 152 -3.56 -2.99 -9.29
N ILE A 153 -3.16 -3.42 -8.10
CA ILE A 153 -2.50 -4.73 -7.88
C ILE A 153 -3.45 -5.87 -8.24
N ASN A 154 -4.70 -5.81 -7.78
CA ASN A 154 -5.71 -6.81 -8.08
C ASN A 154 -6.00 -6.91 -9.58
N GLN A 155 -5.97 -5.80 -10.32
CA GLN A 155 -6.06 -5.81 -11.78
C GLN A 155 -4.85 -6.50 -12.42
N GLY A 156 -3.63 -6.22 -11.92
CA GLY A 156 -2.42 -6.91 -12.38
C GLY A 156 -2.47 -8.42 -12.14
N GLU A 157 -2.87 -8.87 -10.96
CA GLU A 157 -3.00 -10.30 -10.65
C GLU A 157 -4.02 -11.02 -11.54
N LYS A 158 -5.10 -10.33 -11.94
CA LYS A 158 -6.06 -10.87 -12.92
C LYS A 158 -5.40 -11.11 -14.28
N ILE A 159 -4.61 -10.15 -14.76
CA ILE A 159 -3.86 -10.31 -16.02
C ILE A 159 -2.84 -11.44 -15.90
N ARG A 160 -2.11 -11.52 -14.79
CA ARG A 160 -1.18 -12.63 -14.55
C ARG A 160 -1.89 -13.98 -14.65
N THR A 161 -3.07 -14.08 -14.03
CA THR A 161 -3.90 -15.30 -14.08
C THR A 161 -4.30 -15.64 -15.53
N GLN A 162 -4.70 -14.64 -16.33
CA GLN A 162 -5.02 -14.83 -17.74
C GLN A 162 -3.80 -15.27 -18.55
N LEU A 163 -2.64 -14.62 -18.39
CA LEU A 163 -1.40 -14.97 -19.07
C LEU A 163 -0.95 -16.40 -18.73
N ASN A 164 -1.03 -16.79 -17.45
CA ASN A 164 -0.74 -18.16 -17.03
C ASN A 164 -1.70 -19.16 -17.67
N HIS A 165 -3.00 -18.84 -17.73
CA HIS A 165 -3.96 -19.69 -18.43
C HIS A 165 -3.62 -19.88 -19.91
N TYR A 166 -3.12 -18.84 -20.60
CA TYR A 166 -2.60 -18.97 -21.96
C TYR A 166 -1.37 -19.90 -22.03
N LEU A 167 -0.41 -19.76 -21.11
CA LEU A 167 0.74 -20.67 -21.01
C LEU A 167 0.34 -22.10 -20.69
N ASP A 168 -0.76 -22.32 -19.99
CA ASP A 168 -1.22 -23.68 -19.71
C ASP A 168 -1.97 -24.25 -20.92
N SER A 169 -2.59 -23.42 -21.76
CA SER A 169 -3.51 -23.89 -22.82
C SER A 169 -2.91 -23.90 -24.24
N TYR A 170 -1.80 -23.18 -24.48
CA TYR A 170 -1.27 -22.99 -25.85
C TYR A 170 -0.86 -24.28 -26.56
N HIS A 171 -0.48 -25.32 -25.80
CA HIS A 171 -0.05 -26.61 -26.34
C HIS A 171 -1.21 -27.39 -27.00
N VAL A 172 -2.47 -27.04 -26.68
CA VAL A 172 -3.68 -27.64 -27.26
C VAL A 172 -3.96 -27.10 -28.68
N LEU A 173 -3.33 -25.99 -29.04
CA LEU A 173 -3.43 -25.41 -30.38
C LEU A 173 -2.58 -26.24 -31.35
N SER A 174 -3.19 -26.63 -32.47
CA SER A 174 -2.56 -27.36 -33.60
C SER A 174 -1.61 -26.46 -34.40
N LEU A 175 -0.67 -25.82 -33.71
CA LEU A 175 0.36 -24.94 -34.22
C LEU A 175 1.67 -25.69 -34.46
N LYS A 176 2.55 -25.12 -35.29
CA LYS A 176 3.92 -25.64 -35.43
C LYS A 176 4.71 -25.40 -34.14
N GLN A 177 5.73 -26.23 -33.91
CA GLN A 177 6.57 -26.14 -32.71
C GLN A 177 7.26 -24.77 -32.55
N GLU A 178 7.70 -24.14 -33.65
CA GLU A 178 8.29 -22.79 -33.65
C GLU A 178 7.29 -21.71 -33.23
N GLU A 179 6.03 -21.84 -33.68
CA GLU A 179 4.93 -20.93 -33.38
C GLU A 179 4.52 -21.03 -31.90
N GLN A 180 4.41 -22.27 -31.39
CA GLN A 180 4.19 -22.54 -29.97
C GLN A 180 5.30 -21.96 -29.10
N GLN A 181 6.56 -22.09 -29.52
CA GLN A 181 7.71 -21.54 -28.80
C GLN A 181 7.69 -20.00 -28.79
N LEU A 182 7.33 -19.36 -29.91
CA LEU A 182 7.22 -17.91 -30.00
C LEU A 182 6.15 -17.36 -29.04
N ILE A 183 4.95 -17.98 -29.04
CA ILE A 183 3.85 -17.61 -28.13
C ILE A 183 4.30 -17.78 -26.68
N LYS A 184 4.90 -18.92 -26.34
CA LYS A 184 5.41 -19.18 -24.99
C LYS A 184 6.39 -18.11 -24.53
N THR A 185 7.37 -17.75 -25.37
CA THR A 185 8.36 -16.72 -25.06
C THR A 185 7.71 -15.34 -24.86
N ARG A 186 6.76 -14.96 -25.73
CA ARG A 186 6.03 -13.69 -25.59
C ARG A 186 5.23 -13.61 -24.29
N VAL A 187 4.42 -14.64 -23.99
CA VAL A 187 3.59 -14.65 -22.78
C VAL A 187 4.46 -14.67 -21.52
N THR A 188 5.55 -15.45 -21.51
CA THR A 188 6.52 -15.45 -20.40
C THR A 188 7.14 -14.06 -20.19
N THR A 189 7.48 -13.37 -21.29
CA THR A 189 8.04 -12.01 -21.22
C THR A 189 7.04 -11.01 -20.66
N LEU A 190 5.75 -11.12 -21.04
CA LEU A 190 4.68 -10.27 -20.50
C LEU A 190 4.49 -10.48 -18.99
N ILE A 191 4.55 -11.73 -18.51
CA ILE A 191 4.48 -12.02 -17.07
C ILE A 191 5.66 -11.37 -16.34
N LEU A 192 6.89 -11.55 -16.84
CA LEU A 192 8.09 -10.95 -16.22
C LEU A 192 8.02 -9.41 -16.19
N LEU A 193 7.47 -8.79 -17.23
CA LEU A 193 7.26 -7.34 -17.26
C LEU A 193 6.19 -6.91 -16.26
N LEU A 194 5.10 -7.67 -16.14
CA LEU A 194 4.03 -7.41 -15.18
C LEU A 194 4.55 -7.49 -13.75
N ASP A 195 5.33 -8.52 -13.44
CA ASP A 195 5.93 -8.73 -12.13
C ASP A 195 6.81 -7.54 -11.73
N ARG A 196 7.71 -7.12 -12.62
CA ARG A 196 8.57 -5.94 -12.39
C ARG A 196 7.77 -4.65 -12.18
N VAL A 197 6.67 -4.49 -12.91
CA VAL A 197 5.85 -3.30 -12.82
C VAL A 197 5.04 -3.27 -11.52
N LEU A 198 4.51 -4.42 -11.08
CA LEU A 198 3.84 -4.58 -9.79
C LEU A 198 4.80 -4.37 -8.61
N GLU A 199 6.06 -4.79 -8.75
CA GLU A 199 7.12 -4.54 -7.75
C GLU A 199 7.54 -3.07 -7.68
N ALA A 200 7.57 -2.35 -8.82
CA ALA A 200 8.00 -0.95 -8.86
C ALA A 200 7.01 0.02 -8.15
N GLY A 201 5.77 -0.42 -7.91
CA GLY A 201 4.82 0.29 -7.05
C GLY A 201 4.28 1.63 -7.58
N ASP A 202 4.57 2.05 -8.81
CA ASP A 202 4.02 3.28 -9.42
C ASP A 202 2.65 2.99 -10.09
N ASN A 203 1.58 3.60 -9.57
CA ASN A 203 0.21 3.33 -10.04
C ASN A 203 0.02 3.63 -11.52
N ASP A 204 0.59 4.73 -12.01
CA ASP A 204 0.37 5.17 -13.39
C ASP A 204 1.19 4.33 -14.35
N ARG A 205 2.35 3.81 -13.92
CA ARG A 205 3.11 2.82 -14.69
C ARG A 205 2.40 1.47 -14.71
N ILE A 206 1.88 1.02 -13.57
CA ILE A 206 1.13 -0.23 -13.49
C ILE A 206 -0.13 -0.17 -14.35
N GLN A 207 -0.93 0.89 -14.25
CA GLN A 207 -2.12 1.06 -15.08
C GLN A 207 -1.78 1.10 -16.58
N ARG A 208 -0.74 1.82 -16.99
CA ARG A 208 -0.30 1.82 -18.40
C ARG A 208 0.19 0.46 -18.86
N ALA A 209 0.94 -0.26 -18.04
CA ALA A 209 1.40 -1.61 -18.36
C ALA A 209 0.21 -2.57 -18.48
N ILE A 210 -0.75 -2.51 -17.55
CA ILE A 210 -2.01 -3.27 -17.58
C ILE A 210 -2.79 -2.98 -18.86
N GLN A 211 -3.00 -1.71 -19.21
CA GLN A 211 -3.69 -1.33 -20.44
C GLN A 211 -2.97 -1.85 -21.69
N ARG A 212 -1.64 -1.75 -21.72
CA ARG A 212 -0.85 -2.27 -22.84
C ARG A 212 -0.92 -3.80 -22.92
N MET A 213 -0.90 -4.49 -21.80
CA MET A 213 -1.01 -5.96 -21.75
C MET A 213 -2.39 -6.44 -22.18
N ASN A 214 -3.46 -5.77 -21.74
CA ASN A 214 -4.81 -6.05 -22.22
C ASN A 214 -4.92 -5.82 -23.73
N PHE A 215 -4.35 -4.74 -24.26
CA PHE A 215 -4.28 -4.52 -25.69
C PHE A 215 -3.55 -5.66 -26.42
N ILE A 216 -2.38 -6.09 -25.93
CA ILE A 216 -1.62 -7.20 -26.53
C ILE A 216 -2.42 -8.50 -26.47
N LEU A 217 -3.11 -8.78 -25.36
CA LEU A 217 -3.95 -9.96 -25.19
C LEU A 217 -5.16 -9.95 -26.14
N GLU A 218 -5.87 -8.82 -26.21
CA GLU A 218 -7.14 -8.69 -26.92
C GLU A 218 -6.99 -8.47 -28.42
N GLN A 219 -5.92 -7.81 -28.87
CA GLN A 219 -5.72 -7.45 -30.27
C GLN A 219 -4.62 -8.29 -30.90
N GLU A 220 -3.40 -8.25 -30.34
CA GLU A 220 -2.24 -8.86 -31.00
C GLU A 220 -2.25 -10.40 -30.91
N LEU A 221 -2.49 -10.96 -29.72
CA LEU A 221 -2.52 -12.41 -29.51
C LEU A 221 -3.80 -13.06 -30.05
N SER A 222 -4.95 -12.37 -29.95
CA SER A 222 -6.22 -12.92 -30.45
C SER A 222 -6.25 -12.97 -31.98
N GLU A 223 -5.77 -11.92 -32.66
CA GLU A 223 -5.70 -11.88 -34.12
C GLU A 223 -4.63 -12.82 -34.67
N GLU A 224 -3.45 -12.90 -34.05
CA GLU A 224 -2.44 -13.90 -34.42
C GLU A 224 -3.00 -15.31 -34.27
N LEU A 225 -3.68 -15.63 -33.17
CA LEU A 225 -4.32 -16.94 -32.98
C LEU A 225 -5.42 -17.22 -34.00
N ILE A 226 -6.27 -16.24 -34.31
CA ILE A 226 -7.33 -16.37 -35.32
C ILE A 226 -6.73 -16.55 -36.72
N MET A 227 -5.74 -15.74 -37.11
CA MET A 227 -5.07 -15.89 -38.41
C MET A 227 -4.36 -17.24 -38.53
N MET A 228 -3.66 -17.67 -37.47
CA MET A 228 -2.97 -18.96 -37.47
C MET A 228 -3.96 -20.12 -37.54
N TYR A 229 -5.10 -20.04 -36.85
CA TYR A 229 -6.17 -21.02 -36.95
C TYR A 229 -6.78 -21.06 -38.37
N GLN A 230 -7.04 -19.90 -38.99
CA GLN A 230 -7.55 -19.81 -40.35
C GLN A 230 -6.55 -20.34 -41.40
N GLN A 231 -5.25 -20.10 -41.22
CA GLN A 231 -4.20 -20.66 -42.08
C GLN A 231 -4.11 -22.19 -41.94
N SER A 232 -4.22 -22.71 -40.72
CA SER A 232 -4.27 -24.14 -40.45
C SER A 232 -5.50 -24.81 -41.07
N LEU A 233 -6.68 -24.20 -40.95
CA LEU A 233 -7.91 -24.63 -41.61
C LEU A 233 -7.79 -24.60 -43.14
N SER A 234 -7.21 -23.54 -43.70
CA SER A 234 -7.03 -23.42 -45.15
C SER A 234 -6.11 -24.52 -45.69
N ARG A 235 -5.06 -24.90 -44.94
CA ARG A 235 -4.19 -26.04 -45.28
C ARG A 235 -4.90 -27.39 -45.16
N LEU A 236 -5.81 -27.55 -44.21
CA LEU A 236 -6.63 -28.75 -44.04
C LEU A 236 -7.67 -28.92 -45.17
N ILE A 237 -8.20 -27.82 -45.69
CA ILE A 237 -9.18 -27.84 -46.80
C ILE A 237 -8.51 -28.07 -48.16
N THR A 238 -7.22 -27.79 -48.29
CA THR A 238 -6.44 -27.97 -49.52
C THR A 238 -5.74 -29.32 -49.64
N LEU A 239 -5.87 -30.20 -48.63
CA LEU A 239 -5.43 -31.60 -48.63
C LEU A 239 -6.61 -32.53 -48.88
#